data_AF-A0A7G6YV73-F1
#
_entry.id   AF-A0A7G6YV73-F1
#
_cell.length_a   1.000
_cell.length_b   1.000
_cell.length_c   1.000
_cell.angle_alpha   90.00
_cell.angle_beta   90.00
_cell.angle_gamma   90.00
#
_symmetry.space_group_name_H-M   'P 1'
#
loop_
_entity.id
_entity.type
_entity.pdbx_description
1 polymer ?
#
loop_
_entity_poly.entity_id
_entity_poly.type
_entity_poly.pdbx_seq_one_letter_code
_entity_poly.pdbx_strand_id
1 'polypeptide(L)' 'MSEATFYAWKSKYAGASVAELTRLKHLEEENRKLKQMFADLSLENQAIEILRKK' A
#
# COMPACT_ATOMS: atom_id res chain seq x y z
N MET A 1 -17.66 -24.59 -24.12
CA MET A 1 -17.32 -23.15 -23.98
C MET A 1 -16.63 -22.73 -25.28
N SER A 2 -17.15 -21.74 -26.01
CA SER A 2 -16.53 -21.32 -27.28
C SER A 2 -15.31 -20.43 -27.01
N GLU A 3 -14.36 -20.38 -27.95
CA GLU A 3 -13.20 -19.48 -27.86
C GLU A 3 -13.63 -18.02 -27.71
N ALA A 4 -14.67 -17.59 -28.43
CA ALA A 4 -15.23 -16.24 -28.30
C ALA A 4 -15.71 -15.94 -26.87
N THR A 5 -16.39 -16.89 -26.22
CA THR A 5 -16.80 -16.75 -24.82
C THR A 5 -15.59 -16.72 -23.88
N PHE A 6 -14.56 -17.53 -24.12
CA PHE A 6 -13.33 -17.53 -23.32
C PHE A 6 -12.58 -16.19 -23.40
N TYR A 7 -12.38 -15.64 -24.59
CA TYR A 7 -11.69 -14.35 -24.77
C TYR A 7 -12.48 -13.18 -24.18
N ALA A 8 -13.82 -13.19 -24.24
CA ALA A 8 -14.66 -12.18 -23.62
C ALA A 8 -14.50 -12.17 -22.08
N TRP A 9 -14.50 -13.34 -21.45
CA TRP A 9 -14.24 -13.48 -20.01
C TRP A 9 -12.81 -13.06 -19.65
N LYS A 10 -11.81 -13.51 -20.41
CA LYS A 10 -10.42 -13.14 -20.18
C LYS A 10 -10.23 -11.61 -20.26
N SER A 11 -10.80 -10.95 -21.28
CA SER A 11 -10.71 -9.50 -21.43
C SER A 11 -11.39 -8.74 -20.29
N LYS A 12 -12.55 -9.23 -19.82
CA LYS A 12 -13.33 -8.55 -18.79
C LYS A 12 -12.67 -8.61 -17.40
N TYR A 13 -12.01 -9.73 -17.07
CA TYR A 13 -11.52 -9.98 -15.72
C TYR A 13 -9.99 -9.89 -15.57
N ALA A 14 -9.21 -10.04 -16.65
CA ALA A 14 -7.75 -9.94 -16.56
C ALA A 14 -7.25 -8.51 -16.29
N GLY A 15 -7.96 -7.47 -16.77
CA GLY A 15 -7.58 -6.07 -16.51
C GLY A 15 -7.91 -5.59 -15.11
N ALA A 16 -9.04 -6.06 -14.55
CA ALA A 16 -9.48 -5.71 -13.20
C ALA A 16 -8.49 -6.19 -12.14
N SER A 17 -8.02 -7.44 -12.25
CA SER A 17 -7.06 -8.01 -11.31
C SER A 17 -5.69 -7.32 -11.34
N VAL A 18 -5.22 -6.90 -12.52
CA VAL A 18 -3.94 -6.16 -12.64
C VAL A 18 -4.04 -4.76 -12.02
N ALA A 19 -5.16 -4.07 -12.22
CA ALA A 19 -5.40 -2.75 -11.61
C ALA A 19 -5.49 -2.84 -10.08
N GLU A 20 -6.17 -3.86 -9.55
CA GLU A 20 -6.26 -4.11 -8.10
C GLU A 20 -4.88 -4.43 -7.50
N LEU A 21 -4.08 -5.29 -8.14
CA LEU A 21 -2.71 -5.58 -7.70
C LEU A 21 -1.81 -4.33 -7.71
N THR A 22 -1.96 -3.48 -8.73
CA THR A 22 -1.20 -2.22 -8.81
C THR A 22 -1.57 -1.28 -7.68
N ARG A 23 -2.87 -1.14 -7.38
CA ARG A 23 -3.37 -0.35 -6.26
C ARG A 23 -2.87 -0.90 -4.92
N LEU A 24 -2.90 -2.22 -4.73
CA LEU A 24 -2.40 -2.87 -3.51
C LEU A 24 -0.92 -2.58 -3.29
N LYS A 25 -0.07 -2.74 -4.32
CA LYS A 25 1.37 -2.41 -4.23
C LYS A 25 1.61 -0.94 -3.86
N HIS A 26 0.81 -0.03 -4.42
CA HIS A 26 0.93 1.39 -4.09
C HIS A 26 0.56 1.66 -2.62
N LEU A 27 -0.54 1.08 -2.14
CA LEU A 27 -0.96 1.20 -0.74
C LEU A 27 0.05 0.58 0.23
N GLU A 28 0.67 -0.55 -0.12
CA GLU A 28 1.74 -1.17 0.68
C GLU A 28 2.96 -0.24 0.80
N GLU A 29 3.36 0.39 -0.30
CA GLU A 29 4.47 1.35 -0.33
C GLU A 29 4.16 2.60 0.51
N GLU A 30 2.96 3.17 0.36
CA GLU A 30 2.52 4.31 1.15
C GLU A 30 2.46 3.96 2.65
N ASN A 31 1.92 2.79 2.99
CA ASN A 31 1.85 2.32 4.38
C ASN A 31 3.25 2.16 4.98
N ARG A 32 4.20 1.62 4.22
CA ARG A 32 5.59 1.49 4.64
C ARG A 32 6.21 2.85 4.95
N LYS A 33 6.05 3.84 4.06
CA LYS A 33 6.56 5.20 4.26
C LYS A 33 5.93 5.86 5.48
N LEU A 34 4.61 5.74 5.63
CA LEU A 34 3.88 6.28 6.79
C LEU A 34 4.38 5.69 8.11
N LYS A 35 4.59 4.37 8.16
CA LYS A 35 5.14 3.70 9.35
C LYS A 35 6.54 4.19 9.71
N GLN A 36 7.41 4.37 8.71
CA GLN A 36 8.76 4.89 8.93
C GLN A 36 8.71 6.31 9.51
N MET A 37 7.97 7.23 8.86
CA MET A 37 7.84 8.61 9.35
C MET A 37 7.24 8.67 10.76
N PHE A 38 6.25 7.83 11.05
CA PHE A 38 5.68 7.76 12.39
C PHE A 38 6.69 7.28 13.43
N ALA A 39 7.50 6.26 13.11
CA ALA A 39 8.53 5.77 14.01
C ALA A 39 9.58 6.84 14.29
N ASP A 40 10.06 7.53 13.26
CA ASP A 40 11.05 8.60 13.37
C ASP A 40 10.52 9.76 14.25
N LEU A 41 9.30 10.24 13.94
CA LEU A 41 8.65 11.30 14.73
C LEU A 41 8.38 10.86 16.17
N SER A 42 8.02 9.59 16.39
CA SER A 42 7.80 9.05 17.74
C SER A 42 9.09 9.05 18.56
N LEU A 43 10.22 8.70 17.94
CA LEU A 43 11.53 8.73 18.59
C LEU A 43 11.96 10.17 18.92
N GLU A 44 11.78 11.10 17.99
CA GLU A 44 12.08 12.53 18.23
C GLU A 44 11.23 13.09 19.37
N ASN A 45 9.92 12.81 19.37
CA ASN A 45 9.02 13.25 20.44
C ASN A 45 9.44 12.66 21.80
N GLN A 46 9.83 11.38 21.85
CA GLN A 46 10.32 10.76 23.09
C GLN A 46 11.59 11.45 23.59
N ALA A 47 12.53 11.78 22.71
CA ALA A 47 13.75 12.50 23.07
C ALA A 47 13.44 13.90 23.65
N ILE A 48 12.51 14.64 23.02
CA ILE A 48 12.06 15.95 23.50
C ILE A 48 11.42 15.84 24.88
N GLU A 49 10.55 14.85 25.10
CA GLU A 49 9.89 14.66 26.39
C GLU A 49 10.87 14.27 27.51
N ILE A 50 11.92 13.51 27.20
CA ILE A 50 13.01 13.23 28.15
C ILE A 50 13.75 14.52 28.53
N LEU A 51 14.05 15.38 27.54
CA LEU A 51 14.70 16.67 27.81
C LEU A 51 13.84 17.61 28.64
N ARG A 52 12.51 17.61 28.42
CA ARG A 52 11.56 18.44 29.20
C ARG A 52 11.42 18.00 30.65
N LYS A 53 11.67 16.73 30.95
CA LYS A 53 11.56 16.14 32.30
C LYS A 53 12.86 16.19 33.11
N LYS A 54 13.95 16.66 32.50
CA LYS A 54 15.23 16.93 33.16
C LYS A 54 15.26 18.36 33.71
#